data_AF-A0A2H0QS43-F1
#
_entry.id   AF-A0A2H0QS43-F1
#
_cell.length_a   1.000
_cell.length_b   1.000
_cell.length_c   1.000
_cell.angle_alpha   90.00
_cell.angle_beta   90.00
_cell.angle_gamma   90.00
#
_symmetry.space_group_name_H-M   'P 1'
#
loop_
_entity.id
_entity.type
_entity.pdbx_description
1 polymer ?
#
loop_
_entity_poly.entity_id
_entity_poly.type
_entity_poly.pdbx_seq_one_letter_code
_entity_poly.pdbx_strand_id
1 'polypeptide(L)' 'MLYLNINTKCISCDNCRLICPELAILKDNQKYIIDSQTCTLCGLCIQVCPTEAIEFQDLDIDSSIS' A
#
# COMPACT_ATOMS: atom_id res chain seq x y z
N MET A 1 -2.22 12.35 -8.21
CA MET A 1 -0.94 11.98 -7.54
C MET A 1 -1.03 10.49 -7.23
N LEU A 2 -0.12 9.70 -7.79
CA LEU A 2 -0.09 8.24 -7.65
C LEU A 2 0.49 7.84 -6.29
N TYR A 3 -0.16 6.90 -5.62
CA TYR A 3 0.29 6.31 -4.35
C TYR A 3 -0.19 4.85 -4.23
N LEU A 4 0.32 4.14 -3.23
CA LEU A 4 -0.15 2.80 -2.88
C LEU A 4 -1.07 2.87 -1.66
N ASN A 5 -2.19 2.15 -1.72
CA ASN A 5 -3.15 2.04 -0.63
C ASN A 5 -3.30 0.58 -0.16
N ILE A 6 -3.55 0.38 1.14
CA ILE A 6 -3.87 -0.93 1.72
C ILE A 6 -5.33 -0.91 2.18
N ASN A 7 -6.17 -1.77 1.59
CA ASN A 7 -7.61 -1.83 1.87
C ASN A 7 -7.98 -2.88 2.94
N THR A 8 -9.29 -3.05 3.17
CA THR A 8 -9.85 -3.91 4.23
C THR A 8 -9.64 -5.41 4.01
N LYS A 9 -9.18 -5.85 2.83
CA LYS A 9 -8.77 -7.25 2.59
C LYS A 9 -7.47 -7.63 3.30
N CYS A 10 -6.77 -6.66 3.90
CA CYS A 10 -5.53 -6.92 4.62
C CYS A 10 -5.80 -7.82 5.84
N ILE A 11 -5.13 -8.98 5.88
CA ILE A 11 -5.18 -9.95 6.99
C ILE A 11 -3.99 -9.84 7.94
N SER A 12 -3.20 -8.78 7.78
CA SER A 12 -2.06 -8.44 8.63
C SER A 12 -0.93 -9.47 8.74
N CYS A 13 -0.65 -10.17 7.64
CA CYS A 13 0.34 -11.25 7.52
C CYS A 13 1.82 -10.84 7.43
N ASP A 14 2.17 -9.55 7.52
CA ASP A 14 3.54 -9.02 7.46
C ASP A 14 4.31 -9.18 6.11
N ASN A 15 3.82 -9.95 5.13
CA ASN A 15 4.52 -10.17 3.84
C ASN A 15 4.97 -8.87 3.14
N CYS A 16 4.05 -7.90 3.02
CA CYS A 16 4.34 -6.63 2.36
C CYS A 16 5.43 -5.85 3.10
N ARG A 17 5.40 -5.87 4.44
CA ARG A 17 6.39 -5.20 5.29
C ARG A 17 7.77 -5.84 5.17
N LEU A 18 7.83 -7.17 5.11
CA LEU A 18 9.10 -7.90 5.02
C LEU A 18 9.77 -7.75 3.65
N ILE A 19 9.01 -7.60 2.56
CA ILE A 19 9.58 -7.45 1.21
C ILE A 19 9.96 -6.00 0.87
N CYS A 20 9.45 -5.01 1.61
CA CYS A 20 9.64 -3.61 1.26
C CYS A 20 11.10 -3.16 1.49
N PRO A 21 11.87 -2.86 0.43
CA PRO A 21 13.29 -2.50 0.58
C PRO A 21 13.49 -1.15 1.27
N GLU A 22 12.55 -0.23 1.09
CA GLU A 22 12.57 1.11 1.69
C GLU A 22 12.02 1.16 3.11
N LEU A 23 11.52 0.03 3.64
CA LEU A 23 10.85 -0.03 4.94
C LEU A 23 9.65 0.94 5.07
N ALA A 24 9.02 1.30 3.94
CA ALA A 24 7.93 2.26 3.87
C ALA A 24 6.59 1.76 4.42
N ILE A 25 6.48 0.47 4.78
CA ILE A 25 5.24 -0.13 5.29
C ILE A 25 5.29 -0.20 6.82
N LEU A 26 4.55 0.70 7.45
CA LEU A 26 4.48 0.86 8.89
C LEU A 26 3.31 0.04 9.46
N LYS A 27 3.51 -0.54 10.63
CA LYS A 27 2.48 -1.30 11.36
C LYS A 27 1.95 -0.44 12.50
N ASP A 28 0.67 -0.11 12.46
CA ASP A 28 -0.06 0.52 13.56
C ASP A 28 -1.14 -0.45 14.05
N ASN A 29 -0.93 -1.03 15.23
CA ASN A 29 -1.74 -2.11 15.78
C ASN A 29 -1.91 -3.29 14.81
N GLN A 30 -3.13 -3.51 14.32
CA GLN A 30 -3.49 -4.57 13.38
C GLN A 30 -3.65 -4.05 11.95
N LYS A 31 -3.22 -2.83 11.65
CA LYS A 31 -3.31 -2.23 10.31
C LYS A 31 -1.92 -1.86 9.79
N TYR A 32 -1.79 -1.85 8.48
CA TYR A 32 -0.60 -1.37 7.79
C TYR A 32 -0.90 -0.07 7.08
N ILE A 33 0.06 0.84 7.12
CA ILE A 33 0.02 2.13 6.44
C ILE A 33 1.29 2.23 5.59
N ILE A 34 1.16 2.77 4.38
CA ILE A 34 2.29 3.03 3.49
C ILE A 34 2.67 4.49 3.66
N ASP A 35 3.90 4.74 4.10
CA ASP A 35 4.47 6.08 4.11
C ASP A 35 4.80 6.50 2.68
N SER A 36 4.03 7.46 2.15
CA SER A 36 4.18 7.95 0.78
C SER A 36 5.44 8.76 0.55
N GLN A 37 6.09 9.27 1.60
CA GLN A 37 7.36 9.99 1.48
C GLN A 37 8.54 9.03 1.27
N THR A 38 8.45 7.83 1.84
CA THR A 38 9.49 6.80 1.75
C THR A 38 9.23 5.80 0.62
N CYS A 39 7.97 5.59 0.24
CA CYS A 39 7.59 4.62 -0.79
C CYS A 39 8.05 5.05 -2.20
N THR A 40 8.82 4.20 -2.87
CA THR A 40 9.30 4.42 -4.24
C THR A 40 8.37 3.87 -5.33
N LEU A 41 7.18 3.37 -4.95
CA LEU A 41 6.20 2.77 -5.87
C LEU A 41 6.71 1.55 -6.66
N CYS A 42 7.69 0.81 -6.13
CA CYS A 42 8.28 -0.36 -6.80
C CYS A 42 7.33 -1.55 -7.06
N GLY A 43 6.19 -1.61 -6.36
CA GLY A 43 5.15 -2.64 -6.59
C GLY A 43 5.40 -4.01 -5.96
N LEU A 44 6.54 -4.26 -5.31
CA LEU A 44 6.86 -5.57 -4.69
C LEU A 44 5.81 -6.01 -3.66
N CYS A 45 5.27 -5.08 -2.87
CA CYS A 45 4.25 -5.36 -1.86
C CYS A 45 2.93 -5.86 -2.47
N ILE A 46 2.58 -5.41 -3.69
CA ILE A 46 1.41 -5.91 -4.43
C ILE A 46 1.64 -7.38 -4.79
N GLN A 47 2.81 -7.70 -5.36
CA GLN A 47 3.11 -9.05 -5.85
C GLN A 47 3.07 -10.12 -4.76
N VAL A 48 3.45 -9.76 -3.52
CA VAL A 48 3.48 -10.72 -2.39
C VAL A 48 2.21 -10.73 -1.54
N CYS A 49 1.25 -9.84 -1.81
CA CYS A 49 0.04 -9.74 -0.99
C CYS A 49 -0.92 -10.88 -1.32
N PRO A 50 -1.13 -11.86 -0.42
CA PRO A 50 -1.95 -13.04 -0.73
C PRO A 50 -3.45 -12.74 -0.85
N THR A 51 -3.89 -11.56 -0.39
CA THR A 51 -5.30 -11.14 -0.42
C THR A 51 -5.56 -9.98 -1.37
N GLU A 52 -4.56 -9.60 -2.18
CA GLU A 52 -4.67 -8.48 -3.14
C GLU A 52 -5.19 -7.19 -2.47
N ALA A 53 -4.74 -6.95 -1.23
CA ALA A 53 -5.18 -5.82 -0.43
C ALA A 53 -4.46 -4.51 -0.79
N ILE A 54 -3.44 -4.56 -1.65
CA ILE A 54 -2.58 -3.43 -1.98
C ILE A 54 -2.73 -3.10 -3.46
N GLU A 55 -3.01 -1.83 -3.77
CA GLU A 55 -3.23 -1.36 -5.14
C GLU A 55 -2.66 0.05 -5.34
N PHE A 56 -2.36 0.37 -6.59
CA PHE A 56 -2.08 1.73 -7.02
C PHE A 56 -3.37 2.55 -7.03
N GLN A 57 -3.34 3.73 -6.43
CA GLN A 57 -4.43 4.68 -6.47
C GLN A 57 -3.93 6.02 -7.00
N ASP A 58 -4.70 6.59 -7.92
CA ASP A 58 -4.48 7.93 -8.44
C ASP A 58 -5.43 8.90 -7.75
N LEU A 59 -4.89 9.85 -6.98
CA LEU A 59 -5.64 11.03 -6.57
C LEU A 59 -5.77 11.96 -7.78
N ASP A 60 -6.78 11.73 -8.60
CA ASP A 60 -7.24 12.70 -9.59
C ASP A 60 -8.21 13.65 -8.90
N ILE A 61 -7.79 14.90 -8.73
CA ILE A 61 -8.58 16.01 -8.18
C ILE A 61 -9.82 16.34 -9.06
N ASP A 62 -10.00 15.62 -10.18
CA ASP A 62 -11.14 15.77 -11.10
C ASP A 62 -12.06 14.53 -11.20
N SER A 63 -11.88 13.52 -10.34
CA SER A 63 -12.75 12.32 -10.36
C SER A 63 -14.07 12.49 -9.57
N SER A 64 -14.40 13.71 -9.13
CA SER A 64 -15.70 14.08 -8.55
C SER A 64 -16.60 14.89 -9.49
N ILE A 65 -16.38 14.84 -10.80
CA ILE A 65 -17.42 15.15 -11.78
C ILE A 65 -17.71 13.89 -12.61
N SER A 66 -18.43 12.95 -12.01
CA SER A 66 -19.29 11.98 -12.68
C SER A 66 -20.41 11.57 -11.73
#